data_AF-A0A4R2KKG7-F1
#
_entry.id   AF-A0A4R2KKG7-F1
#
_cell.length_a   1.000
_cell.length_b   1.000
_cell.length_c   1.000
_cell.angle_alpha   90.00
_cell.angle_beta   90.00
_cell.angle_gamma   90.00
#
_symmetry.space_group_name_H-M   'P 1'
#
loop_
_entity.id
_entity.type
_entity.pdbx_description
1 polymer ?
#
loop_
_entity_poly.entity_id
_entity_poly.type
_entity_poly.pdbx_seq_one_letter_code
_entity_poly.pdbx_strand_id
1 'polypeptide(L)'
;MSRNDVFIVNDSKFESIVLKDILIKSGMNAIISDEHMIMKDLRNIKPAMVIVNYIMKDMTGDKVIEAIKKRFPEIICILASSSDLSKNQFIGYRIDEIIKIPVEPNHIKKMVEKYTSTQKRLCMHCKMEIEETFYICPYCGEKLKNRA
;
A
#
# COMPACT_ATOMS: atom_id res chain seq x y z
N MET A 1 -15.41 -6.31 -0.10
CA MET A 1 -13.96 -6.55 -0.28
C MET A 1 -13.24 -5.41 0.42
N SER A 2 -12.34 -5.71 1.36
CA SER A 2 -11.68 -4.68 2.18
C SER A 2 -10.59 -3.98 1.39
N ARG A 3 -10.33 -2.71 1.73
CA ARG A 3 -9.33 -1.83 1.09
C ARG A 3 -7.88 -2.20 1.44
N ASN A 4 -7.62 -3.46 1.80
CA ASN A 4 -6.36 -3.94 2.41
C ASN A 4 -5.57 -4.92 1.53
N ASP A 5 -5.99 -5.09 0.26
CA ASP A 5 -5.25 -5.93 -0.69
C ASP A 5 -3.97 -5.21 -1.12
N VAL A 6 -2.84 -5.92 -1.01
CA VAL A 6 -1.51 -5.51 -1.47
C VAL A 6 -1.05 -6.47 -2.55
N PHE A 7 -0.67 -5.92 -3.70
CA PHE A 7 0.01 -6.70 -4.73
C PHE A 7 1.52 -6.67 -4.54
N ILE A 8 2.16 -7.82 -4.73
CA ILE A 8 3.61 -7.97 -4.76
C ILE A 8 3.98 -8.37 -6.19
N VAL A 9 4.82 -7.56 -6.84
CA VAL A 9 5.36 -7.82 -8.18
C VAL A 9 6.86 -8.02 -8.05
N ASN A 10 7.31 -9.27 -8.19
CA ASN A 10 8.71 -9.64 -8.06
C ASN A 10 8.96 -10.94 -8.83
N ASP A 11 10.06 -11.03 -9.58
CA ASP A 11 10.48 -12.21 -10.34
C ASP A 11 11.10 -13.31 -9.44
N SER A 12 11.47 -12.95 -8.21
CA SER A 12 11.90 -13.87 -7.16
C SER A 12 10.70 -14.43 -6.38
N LYS A 13 10.42 -15.73 -6.58
CA LYS A 13 9.36 -16.45 -5.85
C LYS A 13 9.61 -16.49 -4.34
N PHE A 14 10.87 -16.68 -3.93
CA PHE A 14 11.22 -16.76 -2.51
C PHE A 14 10.98 -15.42 -1.80
N GLU A 15 11.49 -14.33 -2.37
CA GLU A 15 11.27 -12.98 -1.81
C GLU A 15 9.78 -12.62 -1.76
N SER A 16 9.03 -12.99 -2.80
CA SER A 16 7.58 -12.80 -2.85
C SER A 16 6.86 -13.53 -1.71
N ILE A 17 7.24 -14.78 -1.41
CA ILE A 17 6.65 -15.57 -0.32
C ILE A 17 7.01 -14.96 1.04
N VAL A 18 8.27 -14.55 1.23
CA VAL A 18 8.73 -13.92 2.48
C VAL A 18 8.00 -12.61 2.72
N LEU A 19 7.92 -11.73 1.71
CA LEU A 19 7.22 -10.45 1.82
C LEU A 19 5.71 -10.65 2.05
N LYS A 20 5.11 -11.63 1.38
CA LYS A 20 3.71 -12.01 1.59
C LYS A 20 3.44 -12.42 3.03
N ASP A 21 4.28 -13.27 3.62
CA ASP A 21 4.16 -13.70 5.01
C ASP A 21 4.27 -12.51 5.99
N ILE A 22 5.21 -11.59 5.75
CA ILE A 22 5.37 -10.37 6.56
C ILE A 22 4.11 -9.48 6.49
N LEU A 23 3.55 -9.28 5.29
CA LEU A 23 2.33 -8.49 5.09
C LEU A 23 1.09 -9.12 5.76
N ILE A 24 0.94 -10.45 5.63
CA ILE A 24 -0.16 -11.19 6.27
C ILE A 24 -0.08 -11.11 7.79
N LYS A 25 1.12 -11.30 8.37
CA LYS A 25 1.36 -11.11 9.81
C LYS A 25 1.10 -9.67 10.28
N SER A 26 1.13 -8.71 9.36
CA SER A 26 0.81 -7.30 9.62
C SER A 26 -0.68 -6.97 9.40
N GLY A 27 -1.53 -7.97 9.13
CA GLY A 27 -2.99 -7.81 8.96
C GLY A 27 -3.44 -7.40 7.56
N MET A 28 -2.55 -7.47 6.56
CA MET A 28 -2.87 -7.20 5.16
C MET A 28 -3.18 -8.48 4.39
N ASN A 29 -3.97 -8.38 3.33
CA ASN A 29 -4.07 -9.46 2.37
C ASN A 29 -3.03 -9.22 1.26
N ALA A 30 -2.18 -10.21 0.98
CA ALA A 30 -1.08 -10.07 0.04
C ALA A 30 -1.19 -11.06 -1.13
N ILE A 31 -1.18 -10.52 -2.33
CA ILE A 31 -1.36 -11.24 -3.60
C ILE A 31 -0.08 -11.10 -4.40
N ILE A 32 0.47 -12.22 -4.86
CA ILE A 32 1.66 -12.23 -5.71
C ILE A 32 1.18 -12.21 -7.15
N SER A 33 1.75 -11.33 -7.96
CA SER A 33 1.53 -11.22 -9.40
C SER A 33 2.88 -11.04 -10.10
N ASP A 34 2.92 -11.33 -11.39
CA ASP A 34 4.09 -11.08 -12.23
C ASP A 34 3.95 -9.75 -12.99
N GLU A 35 5.06 -9.26 -13.51
CA GLU A 35 5.19 -7.99 -14.23
C GLU A 35 4.32 -7.91 -15.50
N HIS A 36 3.91 -9.05 -16.06
CA HIS A 36 3.09 -9.11 -17.27
C HIS A 36 1.59 -9.17 -16.95
N MET A 37 1.22 -9.82 -15.84
CA MET A 37 -0.17 -10.03 -15.40
C MET A 37 -0.70 -8.91 -14.52
N ILE A 38 0.17 -8.11 -13.89
CA ILE A 38 -0.24 -7.06 -12.94
C ILE A 38 -1.33 -6.15 -13.50
N MET A 39 -1.22 -5.69 -14.74
CA MET A 39 -2.21 -4.77 -15.32
C MET A 39 -3.59 -5.41 -15.51
N LYS A 40 -3.65 -6.74 -15.71
CA LYS A 40 -4.90 -7.50 -15.77
C LYS A 40 -5.48 -7.67 -14.36
N ASP A 41 -4.64 -7.98 -13.39
CA ASP A 41 -5.06 -8.22 -12.02
C ASP A 41 -5.58 -6.95 -11.34
N LEU A 42 -4.92 -5.81 -11.57
CA LEU A 42 -5.33 -4.51 -11.03
C LEU A 42 -6.74 -4.10 -11.49
N ARG A 43 -7.16 -4.47 -12.72
CA ARG A 43 -8.51 -4.20 -13.21
C ARG A 43 -9.58 -4.97 -12.43
N ASN A 44 -9.24 -6.16 -11.94
CA ASN A 44 -10.18 -7.06 -11.29
C ASN A 44 -10.25 -6.82 -9.77
N ILE A 45 -9.09 -6.64 -9.13
CA ILE A 45 -8.98 -6.69 -7.66
C ILE A 45 -8.85 -5.28 -7.04
N LYS A 46 -8.45 -4.25 -7.82
CA LYS A 46 -8.31 -2.85 -7.36
C LYS A 46 -7.69 -2.70 -5.97
N PRO A 47 -6.43 -3.13 -5.80
CA PRO A 47 -5.76 -3.06 -4.50
C PRO A 47 -5.51 -1.62 -4.07
N ALA A 48 -5.33 -1.40 -2.76
CA ALA A 48 -4.92 -0.11 -2.25
C ALA A 48 -3.43 0.16 -2.53
N MET A 49 -2.63 -0.90 -2.63
CA MET A 49 -1.17 -0.80 -2.71
C MET A 49 -0.57 -1.86 -3.63
N VAL A 50 0.51 -1.50 -4.31
CA VAL A 50 1.37 -2.40 -5.07
C VAL A 50 2.82 -2.16 -4.63
N ILE A 51 3.51 -3.25 -4.29
CA ILE A 51 4.95 -3.27 -4.00
C ILE A 51 5.64 -3.96 -5.18
N VAL A 52 6.58 -3.27 -5.82
CA VAL A 52 7.25 -3.73 -7.05
C VAL A 52 8.75 -3.82 -6.80
N ASN A 53 9.36 -4.96 -7.11
CA ASN A 53 10.80 -5.10 -7.10
C ASN A 53 11.44 -4.21 -8.18
N TYR A 54 12.52 -3.51 -7.83
CA TYR A 54 13.16 -2.58 -8.75
C TYR A 54 13.86 -3.29 -9.90
N ILE A 55 14.56 -4.38 -9.62
CA ILE A 55 15.32 -5.12 -10.63
C ILE A 55 14.61 -6.45 -10.87
N MET A 56 14.02 -6.60 -12.05
CA MET A 56 13.47 -7.87 -12.55
C MET A 56 14.11 -8.20 -13.91
N LYS A 57 14.03 -9.45 -14.34
CA LYS A 57 14.68 -9.94 -15.58
C LYS A 57 14.44 -9.08 -16.82
N ASP A 58 13.17 -8.75 -17.09
CA ASP A 58 12.78 -8.13 -18.37
C ASP A 58 12.57 -6.62 -18.27
N MET A 59 12.34 -6.09 -17.07
CA MET A 59 12.09 -4.67 -16.86
C MET A 59 12.40 -4.21 -15.44
N THR A 60 12.47 -2.90 -15.27
CA THR A 60 12.67 -2.26 -13.98
C THR A 60 11.34 -1.85 -13.35
N GLY A 61 11.25 -1.93 -12.02
CA GLY A 61 10.01 -1.69 -11.28
C GLY A 61 9.47 -0.26 -11.40
N ASP A 62 10.33 0.73 -11.62
CA ASP A 62 9.94 2.12 -11.91
C ASP A 62 9.07 2.23 -13.17
N LYS A 63 9.40 1.49 -14.23
CA LYS A 63 8.60 1.44 -15.47
C LYS A 63 7.25 0.77 -15.25
N VAL A 64 7.20 -0.28 -14.43
CA VAL A 64 5.94 -0.92 -14.02
C VAL A 64 5.07 0.08 -13.26
N ILE A 65 5.65 0.78 -12.28
CA ILE A 65 4.95 1.80 -11.49
C ILE A 65 4.44 2.94 -12.39
N GLU A 66 5.24 3.40 -13.35
CA GLU A 66 4.81 4.43 -14.31
C GLU A 66 3.55 3.98 -15.08
N ALA A 67 3.55 2.73 -15.57
CA ALA A 67 2.43 2.17 -16.30
C ALA A 67 1.18 2.04 -15.42
N ILE A 68 1.35 1.63 -14.15
CA ILE A 68 0.27 1.57 -13.16
C ILE A 68 -0.30 2.97 -12.92
N LYS A 69 0.54 3.95 -12.56
CA LYS A 69 0.12 5.32 -12.22
C LYS A 69 -0.52 6.07 -13.38
N LYS A 70 -0.21 5.73 -14.64
CA LYS A 70 -0.90 6.26 -15.82
C LYS A 70 -2.37 5.85 -15.90
N ARG A 71 -2.73 4.67 -15.38
CA ARG A 71 -4.10 4.12 -15.46
C ARG A 71 -4.85 4.14 -14.13
N PHE A 72 -4.13 4.01 -13.02
CA PHE A 72 -4.63 3.91 -11.66
C PHE A 72 -3.82 4.85 -10.75
N PRO A 73 -3.97 6.18 -10.91
CA PRO A 73 -3.19 7.17 -10.16
C PRO A 73 -3.40 7.10 -8.64
N GLU A 74 -4.53 6.54 -8.19
CA GLU A 74 -4.92 6.38 -6.79
C GLU A 74 -4.21 5.24 -6.07
N ILE A 75 -3.68 4.26 -6.81
CA ILE A 75 -3.00 3.10 -6.23
C ILE A 75 -1.66 3.55 -5.67
N ILE A 76 -1.35 3.12 -4.45
CA ILE A 76 -0.09 3.45 -3.78
C ILE A 76 1.00 2.51 -4.31
N CYS A 77 2.03 3.07 -4.92
CA CYS A 77 3.10 2.33 -5.58
C CYS A 77 4.41 2.47 -4.81
N ILE A 78 4.94 1.32 -4.38
CA ILE A 78 6.12 1.21 -3.55
C ILE A 78 7.19 0.46 -4.31
N LEU A 79 8.37 1.05 -4.42
CA LEU A 79 9.51 0.42 -5.06
C LEU A 79 10.35 -0.32 -4.00
N ALA A 80 10.54 -1.62 -4.16
CA ALA A 80 11.38 -2.43 -3.30
C ALA A 80 12.74 -2.65 -3.96
N SER A 81 13.84 -2.50 -3.23
CA SER A 81 15.19 -2.74 -3.76
C SER A 81 16.13 -3.33 -2.72
N SER A 82 17.02 -4.22 -3.14
CA SER A 82 18.12 -4.73 -2.31
C SER A 82 19.29 -3.74 -2.21
N SER A 83 19.37 -2.80 -3.15
CA SER A 83 20.36 -1.72 -3.16
C SER A 83 19.82 -0.43 -2.56
N ASP A 84 20.73 0.41 -2.06
CA ASP A 84 20.37 1.75 -1.58
C ASP A 84 19.99 2.65 -2.76
N LEU A 85 18.68 2.90 -2.87
CA LEU A 85 18.10 3.78 -3.88
C LEU A 85 17.75 5.13 -3.27
N SER A 86 18.07 6.21 -3.99
CA SER A 86 17.67 7.56 -3.60
C SER A 86 16.38 7.94 -4.31
N LYS A 87 15.41 8.51 -3.58
CA LYS A 87 14.17 9.05 -4.18
C LYS A 87 14.46 10.05 -5.31
N ASN A 88 15.59 10.75 -5.26
CA ASN A 88 16.00 11.73 -6.27
C ASN A 88 16.27 11.10 -7.65
N GLN A 89 16.56 9.79 -7.72
CA GLN A 89 16.76 9.08 -8.99
C GLN A 89 15.45 8.86 -9.75
N PHE A 90 14.30 8.99 -9.07
CA PHE A 90 12.99 8.66 -9.61
C PHE A 90 12.07 9.88 -9.71
N ILE A 91 12.66 11.09 -9.80
CA ILE A 91 11.93 12.33 -10.03
C ILE A 91 11.21 12.21 -11.38
N GLY A 92 9.88 12.05 -11.33
CA GLY A 92 9.01 11.86 -12.50
C GLY A 92 8.15 10.59 -12.45
N TYR A 93 8.54 9.56 -11.70
CA TYR A 93 7.91 8.23 -11.74
C TYR A 93 6.71 8.04 -10.79
N ARG A 94 6.19 9.10 -10.16
CA ARG A 94 5.07 9.07 -9.20
C ARG A 94 5.17 7.93 -8.16
N ILE A 95 6.38 7.59 -7.74
CA ILE A 95 6.64 6.56 -6.71
C ILE A 95 6.32 7.16 -5.34
N ASP A 96 5.48 6.49 -4.55
CA ASP A 96 5.05 7.00 -3.24
C ASP A 96 6.10 6.71 -2.15
N GLU A 97 6.73 5.53 -2.21
CA GLU A 97 7.72 5.08 -1.22
C GLU A 97 8.78 4.19 -1.87
N ILE A 98 9.99 4.20 -1.29
CA ILE A 98 11.05 3.23 -1.62
C ILE A 98 11.37 2.47 -0.34
N ILE A 99 11.39 1.14 -0.42
CA ILE A 99 11.76 0.26 0.69
C ILE A 99 13.00 -0.56 0.34
N LYS A 100 13.82 -0.83 1.35
CA LYS A 100 14.95 -1.75 1.22
C LYS A 100 14.50 -3.17 1.56
N ILE A 101 14.88 -4.15 0.74
CA ILE A 101 14.72 -5.57 1.03
C ILE A 101 16.08 -6.18 1.44
N PRO A 102 16.13 -7.08 2.45
CA PRO A 102 14.99 -7.58 3.24
C PRO A 102 14.38 -6.49 4.14
N VAL A 103 13.06 -6.43 4.16
CA VAL A 103 12.31 -5.39 4.88
C VAL A 103 11.95 -5.88 6.27
N GLU A 104 12.21 -5.05 7.29
CA GLU A 104 11.80 -5.37 8.65
C GLU A 104 10.26 -5.32 8.77
N PRO A 105 9.62 -6.27 9.48
CA PRO A 105 8.17 -6.28 9.67
C PRO A 105 7.61 -4.97 10.24
N ASN A 106 8.33 -4.34 11.16
CA ASN A 106 7.94 -3.04 11.73
C ASN A 106 7.90 -1.92 10.68
N HIS A 107 8.79 -1.95 9.68
CA HIS A 107 8.77 -0.97 8.61
C HIS A 107 7.55 -1.15 7.72
N ILE A 108 7.24 -2.39 7.32
CA ILE A 108 6.01 -2.70 6.56
C ILE A 108 4.77 -2.28 7.35
N LYS A 109 4.71 -2.56 8.65
CA LYS A 109 3.58 -2.16 9.49
C LYS A 109 3.38 -0.64 9.51
N LYS A 110 4.44 0.13 9.75
CA LYS A 110 4.38 1.60 9.73
C LYS A 110 3.97 2.15 8.37
N MET A 111 4.48 1.55 7.30
CA MET A 111 4.16 1.93 5.92
C MET A 111 2.69 1.66 5.62
N VAL A 112 2.20 0.47 5.98
CA VAL A 112 0.78 0.12 5.88
C VAL A 112 -0.05 1.13 6.67
N GLU A 113 0.24 1.34 7.96
CA GLU A 113 -0.48 2.31 8.80
C GLU A 113 -0.50 3.72 8.20
N LYS A 114 0.62 4.20 7.64
CA LYS A 114 0.72 5.50 6.97
C LYS A 114 -0.26 5.65 5.80
N TYR A 115 -0.52 4.56 5.08
CA TYR A 115 -1.27 4.56 3.82
C TYR A 115 -2.68 3.96 3.92
N THR A 116 -2.96 3.17 4.96
CA THR A 116 -4.27 2.54 5.20
C THR A 116 -5.02 3.14 6.38
N SER A 117 -4.37 3.95 7.23
CA SER A 117 -5.05 4.71 8.27
C SER A 117 -5.97 5.75 7.60
N THR A 118 -7.22 5.36 7.38
CA THR A 118 -8.36 6.28 7.46
C THR A 118 -8.15 7.09 8.74
N GLN A 119 -7.97 8.40 8.61
CA GLN A 119 -7.76 9.26 9.77
C GLN A 119 -8.80 8.93 10.82
N LYS A 120 -8.36 8.33 11.93
CA LYS A 120 -9.27 7.90 12.99
C LYS A 120 -10.05 9.12 13.46
N ARG A 121 -11.36 9.14 13.17
CA ARG A 121 -12.22 10.25 13.58
C ARG A 121 -12.47 10.11 15.07
N LEU A 122 -11.86 10.97 15.85
CA LEU A 122 -12.08 11.00 17.29
C LEU A 122 -13.30 11.87 17.61
N CYS A 123 -14.08 11.45 18.61
CA CYS A 123 -15.11 12.29 19.18
C CYS A 123 -14.46 13.51 19.86
N MET A 124 -14.85 14.73 19.50
CA MET A 124 -14.32 15.93 20.17
C MET A 124 -14.78 16.03 21.63
N HIS A 125 -15.87 15.36 22.00
CA HIS A 125 -16.40 15.39 23.37
C HIS A 125 -15.79 14.30 24.26
N CYS A 126 -15.92 13.02 23.88
CA CYS A 126 -15.48 11.90 24.72
C CYS A 126 -14.13 11.28 24.31
N LYS A 127 -13.50 11.75 23.22
CA LYS A 127 -12.21 11.28 22.69
C LYS A 127 -12.15 9.81 22.26
N MET A 128 -13.29 9.12 22.20
CA MET A 128 -13.36 7.76 21.66
C MET A 128 -13.18 7.77 20.14
N GLU A 129 -12.58 6.70 19.60
CA GLU A 129 -12.49 6.45 18.17
C GLU A 129 -13.86 6.15 17.58
N ILE A 130 -14.18 6.78 16.45
CA ILE A 130 -15.46 6.63 15.77
C ILE A 130 -15.20 6.32 14.29
N GLU A 131 -15.98 5.41 13.74
CA GLU A 131 -15.98 5.16 12.29
C GLU A 131 -16.55 6.36 11.52
N GLU A 132 -16.10 6.59 10.29
CA GLU A 132 -16.51 7.74 9.48
C GLU A 132 -18.02 7.78 9.17
N THR A 133 -18.71 6.63 9.27
CA THR A 133 -20.13 6.44 8.93
C THR A 133 -21.11 7.00 9.97
N PHE A 134 -20.67 7.31 11.19
CA PHE A 134 -21.55 7.81 12.25
C PHE A 134 -21.81 9.32 12.14
N TYR A 135 -23.08 9.71 12.27
CA TYR A 135 -23.49 11.12 12.43
C TYR A 135 -23.60 11.54 13.90
N ILE A 136 -23.70 10.57 14.80
CA ILE A 136 -23.81 10.73 16.26
C ILE A 136 -22.82 9.78 16.92
N CYS A 137 -22.09 10.24 17.93
CA CYS A 137 -21.15 9.41 18.67
C CYS A 137 -21.88 8.25 19.37
N PRO A 138 -21.53 6.97 19.11
CA PRO A 138 -22.20 5.83 19.75
C PRO A 138 -21.89 5.69 21.24
N TYR A 139 -20.87 6.39 21.75
CA TYR A 139 -20.44 6.31 23.16
C TYR A 139 -21.02 7.42 24.05
N CYS A 140 -21.22 8.62 23.52
CA CYS A 140 -21.66 9.77 24.33
C CYS A 140 -22.83 10.57 23.73
N GLY A 141 -23.35 10.19 22.56
CA GLY A 141 -24.50 10.84 21.94
C GLY A 141 -24.23 12.20 21.29
N GLU A 142 -22.99 12.68 21.25
CA GLU A 142 -22.63 13.97 20.65
C GLU A 142 -22.81 13.96 19.12
N LYS A 143 -23.33 15.05 18.56
CA LYS A 143 -23.43 15.21 17.09
C LYS A 143 -22.04 15.41 16.48
N LEU A 144 -21.70 14.61 15.49
CA LEU A 144 -20.39 14.64 14.87
C LEU A 144 -20.41 15.60 13.68
N LYS A 145 -19.58 16.66 13.72
CA LYS A 145 -19.42 17.57 12.57
C LYS A 145 -18.71 16.81 11.45
N ASN A 146 -19.30 16.77 10.25
CA ASN A 146 -18.60 16.24 9.07
C ASN A 146 -17.46 17.19 8.71
N ARG A 147 -16.31 16.64 8.31
CA ARG A 147 -15.27 17.45 7.67
C ARG A 147 -15.86 17.92 6.34
N ALA A 148 -16.04 19.23 6.22
CA ALA A 148 -16.29 19.89 4.95
C ALA A 148 -15.09 19.72 4.02
#